data_AF-A0A4U6LMA9-F1
#
_entry.id   AF-A0A4U6LMA9-F1
#
_cell.length_a   1.000
_cell.length_b   1.000
_cell.length_c   1.000
_cell.angle_alpha   90.00
_cell.angle_beta   90.00
_cell.angle_gamma   90.00
#
_symmetry.space_group_name_H-M   'P 1'
#
loop_
_entity.id
_entity.type
_entity.pdbx_description
1 polymer ?
#
loop_
_entity_poly.entity_id
_entity_poly.type
_entity_poly.pdbx_seq_one_letter_code
_entity_poly.pdbx_strand_id
1 'polypeptide(L)'
;MSFGAGSDTFPTDEDIDALVDPDDEATPIITPSASQGIELTKSKAKIKNHPFDYQALAEAFAKDGIACCGLLAKSFNIEERDIITASSRKADITILDWDMQSDSGQFAIEIIKSIIVSDINSGGRLRLLSIYTGEHVTAVITKLNNELKKIYRSVIKNDDSIFIEDNYALDQWCIVVISKDVYEKDLPNVLIKKFTNLTAGLLSNAALSCISEIREKTHGILTKYNNKLDTAYVSHILNLMNSRESRPYAYENAHDYAVDLISEEIRSTLQISENLKKSLSKDSLSHWPIFQYTKNGRKNFLLTGKKTQKDLSVEHLRNILSADSLEEIQHAIERASLGKKEYLSQDGEEDKKLMQLCSLEITRRNLRYHSHIDNVSLKQGTLLLDAYNFVYLCIQPLCDSVRLHEKADFLFLKGTLDDNNYNLLIEDEHGDFYKIKMPAKASNIISFSFGVENGNGVIIGKRNNLVNTDYISFVPLLVERTSTPKVLKWIGEIKTTYAQKITTDIVSNLSRIGLDQHEWLRTKSKDI
;
A
#
# COMPACT_ATOMS: atom_id res chain seq x y z
N MET A 1 -63.76 15.55 19.00
CA MET A 1 -63.21 14.39 18.28
C MET A 1 -61.71 14.41 18.50
N SER A 2 -61.18 13.32 19.04
CA SER A 2 -59.80 13.19 19.50
C SER A 2 -58.83 13.21 18.32
N PHE A 3 -57.86 14.13 18.32
CA PHE A 3 -56.67 14.00 17.50
C PHE A 3 -55.80 12.91 18.16
N GLY A 4 -55.67 11.78 17.47
CA GLY A 4 -54.78 10.71 17.91
C GLY A 4 -53.36 11.24 17.97
N ALA A 5 -52.77 11.21 19.16
CA ALA A 5 -51.34 11.41 19.36
C ALA A 5 -50.61 10.32 18.56
N GLY A 6 -49.95 10.73 17.49
CA GLY A 6 -48.94 9.89 16.84
C GLY A 6 -47.87 9.57 17.86
N SER A 7 -47.42 8.32 17.87
CA SER A 7 -46.30 7.89 18.68
C SER A 7 -45.06 8.69 18.28
N ASP A 8 -44.71 9.69 19.09
CA ASP A 8 -43.39 10.31 19.05
C ASP A 8 -42.38 9.22 19.43
N THR A 9 -41.80 8.57 18.43
CA THR A 9 -40.68 7.65 18.61
C THR A 9 -39.47 8.50 18.98
N PHE A 10 -39.14 8.52 20.27
CA PHE A 10 -37.87 9.04 20.76
C PHE A 10 -36.73 8.18 20.23
N PRO A 11 -35.53 8.75 20.02
CA PRO A 11 -34.37 7.96 19.61
C PRO A 11 -34.13 6.82 20.61
N THR A 12 -33.98 5.61 20.09
CA THR A 12 -33.59 4.44 20.88
C THR A 12 -32.08 4.47 21.13
N ASP A 13 -31.61 3.69 22.11
CA ASP A 13 -30.17 3.46 22.27
C ASP A 13 -29.58 2.85 20.97
N GLU A 14 -30.34 2.03 20.24
CA GLU A 14 -29.95 1.52 18.92
C GLU A 14 -29.74 2.63 17.88
N ASP A 15 -30.54 3.71 17.90
CA ASP A 15 -30.39 4.85 17.00
C ASP A 15 -29.12 5.66 17.31
N ILE A 16 -28.72 5.71 18.58
CA ILE A 16 -27.47 6.36 19.03
C ILE A 16 -26.28 5.47 18.68
N ASP A 17 -26.36 4.18 18.99
CA ASP A 17 -25.31 3.19 18.72
C ASP A 17 -25.02 3.07 17.21
N ALA A 18 -26.03 3.26 16.34
CA ALA A 18 -25.85 3.31 14.89
C ALA A 18 -25.00 4.49 14.38
N LEU A 19 -24.83 5.54 15.19
CA LEU A 19 -23.99 6.71 14.89
C LEU A 19 -22.63 6.67 15.59
N VAL A 20 -22.41 5.72 16.49
CA VAL A 20 -21.10 5.44 17.12
C VAL A 20 -20.28 4.58 16.16
N ASP A 21 -18.97 4.82 16.09
CA ASP A 21 -18.07 4.00 15.27
C ASP A 21 -18.22 2.52 15.68
N PRO A 22 -18.47 1.58 14.74
CA PRO A 22 -18.56 0.16 15.08
C PRO A 22 -17.27 -0.40 15.71
N ASP A 23 -16.12 0.26 15.53
CA ASP A 23 -14.86 -0.08 16.21
C ASP A 23 -14.77 0.47 17.67
N ASP A 24 -15.70 1.33 18.08
CA ASP A 24 -15.83 1.89 19.44
C ASP A 24 -16.79 1.08 20.34
N GLU A 25 -17.27 -0.10 19.91
CA GLU A 25 -17.92 -1.06 20.82
C GLU A 25 -17.00 -1.28 22.03
N ALA A 26 -17.53 -1.04 23.23
CA ALA A 26 -16.78 -1.11 24.46
C ALA A 26 -16.15 -2.50 24.63
N THR A 27 -14.87 -2.62 24.28
CA THR A 27 -14.08 -3.79 24.64
C THR A 27 -14.08 -3.84 26.17
N PRO A 28 -14.41 -4.98 26.80
CA PRO A 28 -14.51 -5.06 28.25
C PRO A 28 -13.21 -4.54 28.86
N ILE A 29 -13.32 -3.47 29.65
CA ILE A 29 -12.20 -2.86 30.36
C ILE A 29 -11.60 -3.93 31.26
N ILE A 30 -10.47 -4.50 30.86
CA ILE A 30 -9.67 -5.35 31.74
C ILE A 30 -9.01 -4.42 32.75
N THR A 31 -9.66 -4.25 33.89
CA THR A 31 -9.09 -3.52 35.02
C THR A 31 -7.89 -4.32 35.54
N PRO A 32 -6.69 -3.73 35.69
CA PRO A 32 -5.58 -4.42 36.31
C PRO A 32 -5.93 -4.66 37.79
N SER A 33 -6.18 -5.91 38.14
CA SER A 33 -6.29 -6.32 39.54
C SER A 33 -4.89 -6.36 40.14
N ALA A 34 -4.56 -5.35 40.94
CA ALA A 34 -3.39 -5.38 41.80
C ALA A 34 -3.59 -6.47 42.86
N SER A 35 -2.84 -7.56 42.78
CA SER A 35 -2.74 -8.54 43.86
C SER A 35 -1.34 -8.50 44.47
N GLN A 36 -1.30 -8.11 45.75
CA GLN A 36 -0.17 -8.23 46.66
C GLN A 36 0.23 -9.71 46.83
N GLY A 37 1.53 -9.97 46.89
CA GLY A 37 2.12 -11.30 46.78
C GLY A 37 2.03 -12.19 48.01
N ILE A 38 2.53 -13.42 47.87
CA ILE A 38 2.96 -14.33 48.94
C ILE A 38 4.22 -15.08 48.45
N GLU A 39 5.16 -15.26 49.39
CA GLU A 39 6.51 -15.80 49.28
C GLU A 39 6.65 -17.30 48.95
N LEU A 40 7.71 -17.57 48.17
CA LEU A 40 8.76 -18.59 48.29
C LEU A 40 8.43 -20.04 48.70
N THR A 41 8.75 -20.95 47.78
CA THR A 41 9.46 -22.19 48.11
C THR A 41 10.67 -22.38 47.18
N LYS A 42 11.85 -22.49 47.79
CA LYS A 42 13.15 -22.68 47.14
C LYS A 42 13.28 -24.09 46.53
N SER A 43 13.76 -24.16 45.28
CA SER A 43 14.61 -25.27 44.82
C SER A 43 15.65 -24.76 43.82
N LYS A 44 16.91 -25.16 44.06
CA LYS A 44 18.13 -24.69 43.40
C LYS A 44 18.24 -25.20 41.96
N ALA A 45 18.31 -24.28 41.01
CA ALA A 45 19.22 -24.33 39.85
C ALA A 45 19.50 -22.88 39.43
N LYS A 46 20.78 -22.51 39.24
CA LYS A 46 21.19 -21.16 38.85
C LYS A 46 20.78 -20.88 37.40
N ILE A 47 19.57 -20.39 37.21
CA ILE A 47 19.21 -19.54 36.07
C ILE A 47 19.20 -18.13 36.63
N LYS A 48 19.94 -17.20 36.01
CA LYS A 48 19.81 -15.77 36.34
C LYS A 48 18.42 -15.35 35.87
N ASN A 49 17.40 -15.46 36.73
CA ASN A 49 16.13 -14.80 36.52
C ASN A 49 16.35 -13.29 36.69
N HIS A 50 16.59 -12.60 35.59
CA HIS A 50 16.38 -11.16 35.55
C HIS A 50 14.85 -10.95 35.48
N PRO A 51 14.21 -10.38 36.52
CA PRO A 51 12.80 -10.01 36.42
C PRO A 51 12.65 -8.92 35.35
N PHE A 52 11.75 -9.13 34.39
CA PHE A 52 11.48 -8.19 33.32
C PHE A 52 10.78 -6.95 33.87
N ASP A 53 11.39 -5.78 33.70
CA ASP A 53 10.83 -4.51 34.15
C ASP A 53 10.06 -3.81 33.02
N TYR A 54 8.77 -4.12 32.90
CA TYR A 54 7.89 -3.51 31.91
C TYR A 54 7.74 -2.00 32.11
N GLN A 55 7.72 -1.51 33.36
CA GLN A 55 7.55 -0.08 33.64
C GLN A 55 8.75 0.71 33.11
N ALA A 56 9.97 0.22 33.37
CA ALA A 56 11.18 0.84 32.84
C ALA A 56 11.21 0.84 31.31
N LEU A 57 10.74 -0.24 30.67
CA LEU A 57 10.62 -0.31 29.21
C LEU A 57 9.62 0.71 28.67
N ALA A 58 8.43 0.77 29.27
CA ALA A 58 7.35 1.66 28.85
C ALA A 58 7.74 3.14 29.02
N GLU A 59 8.37 3.50 30.14
CA GLU A 59 8.89 4.85 30.38
C GLU A 59 9.99 5.23 29.39
N ALA A 60 10.85 4.29 29.02
CA ALA A 60 11.92 4.54 28.05
C ALA A 60 11.35 4.80 26.65
N PHE A 61 10.36 4.02 26.17
CA PHE A 61 9.66 4.33 24.92
C PHE A 61 8.86 5.63 24.96
N ALA A 62 8.22 5.93 26.10
CA ALA A 62 7.42 7.15 26.25
C ALA A 62 8.27 8.43 26.15
N LYS A 63 9.54 8.39 26.60
CA LYS A 63 10.49 9.51 26.43
C LYS A 63 10.78 9.85 24.97
N ASP A 64 10.67 8.86 24.09
CA ASP A 64 10.81 9.03 22.64
C ASP A 64 9.46 9.28 21.94
N GLY A 65 8.38 9.49 22.70
CA GLY A 65 7.03 9.71 22.17
C GLY A 65 6.37 8.45 21.58
N ILE A 66 6.89 7.26 21.91
CA ILE A 66 6.41 5.99 21.38
C ILE A 66 5.52 5.30 22.42
N ALA A 67 4.31 4.92 22.01
CA ALA A 67 3.40 4.16 22.86
C ALA A 67 3.88 2.70 22.98
N CYS A 68 4.04 2.22 24.21
CA CYS A 68 4.40 0.83 24.50
C CYS A 68 3.25 0.14 25.22
N CYS A 69 2.68 -0.91 24.62
CA CYS A 69 1.65 -1.75 25.23
C CYS A 69 2.23 -3.11 25.61
N GLY A 70 1.96 -3.57 26.82
CA GLY A 70 2.36 -4.88 27.33
C GLY A 70 1.17 -5.82 27.40
N LEU A 71 1.36 -7.07 26.99
CA LEU A 71 0.40 -8.14 27.18
C LEU A 71 1.08 -9.27 27.96
N LEU A 72 0.49 -9.65 29.08
CA LEU A 72 0.93 -10.82 29.83
C LEU A 72 0.06 -12.02 29.42
N ALA A 73 0.67 -13.01 28.78
CA ALA A 73 -0.02 -14.24 28.42
C ALA A 73 -0.50 -14.97 29.68
N LYS A 74 -1.81 -15.20 29.80
CA LYS A 74 -2.43 -15.88 30.96
C LYS A 74 -2.62 -17.36 30.72
N SER A 75 -2.95 -17.72 29.49
CA SER A 75 -3.15 -19.09 29.05
C SER A 75 -2.35 -19.32 27.78
N PHE A 76 -1.66 -20.45 27.66
CA PHE A 76 -0.81 -20.70 26.50
C PHE A 76 -1.51 -21.57 25.46
N ASN A 77 -2.69 -21.11 25.05
CA ASN A 77 -3.57 -21.81 24.13
C ASN A 77 -3.72 -21.04 22.81
N ILE A 78 -4.55 -21.58 21.91
CA ILE A 78 -4.83 -20.99 20.59
C ILE A 78 -5.48 -19.61 20.72
N GLU A 79 -6.40 -19.43 21.67
CA GLU A 79 -7.11 -18.17 21.89
C GLU A 79 -6.15 -17.05 22.28
N GLU A 80 -5.24 -17.29 23.22
CA GLU A 80 -4.23 -16.31 23.64
C GLU A 80 -3.25 -15.98 22.51
N ARG A 81 -2.82 -16.99 21.75
CA ARG A 81 -2.01 -16.76 20.54
C ARG A 81 -2.73 -15.80 19.59
N ASP A 82 -4.02 -16.01 19.37
CA ASP A 82 -4.82 -15.18 18.46
C ASP A 82 -5.02 -13.76 19.00
N ILE A 83 -5.17 -13.59 20.33
CA ILE A 83 -5.17 -12.28 21.00
C ILE A 83 -3.83 -11.57 20.81
N ILE A 84 -2.70 -12.25 21.03
CA ILE A 84 -1.35 -11.68 20.83
C ILE A 84 -1.19 -11.28 19.36
N THR A 85 -1.53 -12.15 18.41
CA THR A 85 -1.46 -11.85 16.98
C THR A 85 -2.32 -10.64 16.63
N ALA A 86 -3.56 -10.56 17.14
CA ALA A 86 -4.47 -9.45 16.91
C ALA A 86 -3.92 -8.14 17.48
N SER A 87 -3.44 -8.13 18.72
CA SER A 87 -2.80 -6.96 19.35
C SER A 87 -1.59 -6.50 18.55
N SER A 88 -0.84 -7.45 17.99
CA SER A 88 0.32 -7.15 17.19
C SER A 88 -0.03 -6.41 15.90
N ARG A 89 -1.26 -6.49 15.37
CA ARG A 89 -1.65 -5.84 14.11
C ARG A 89 -1.51 -4.31 14.13
N LYS A 90 -1.60 -3.69 15.31
CA LYS A 90 -1.49 -2.24 15.48
C LYS A 90 -0.06 -1.78 15.84
N ALA A 91 0.91 -2.70 15.93
CA ALA A 91 2.25 -2.42 16.38
C ALA A 91 3.29 -2.42 15.24
N ASP A 92 4.16 -1.41 15.21
CA ASP A 92 5.31 -1.34 14.28
C ASP A 92 6.46 -2.26 14.72
N ILE A 93 6.65 -2.33 16.04
CA ILE A 93 7.63 -3.19 16.72
C ILE A 93 6.87 -4.11 17.68
N THR A 94 7.17 -5.40 17.65
CA THR A 94 6.60 -6.36 18.62
C THR A 94 7.72 -7.13 19.30
N ILE A 95 7.76 -7.04 20.62
CA ILE A 95 8.77 -7.68 21.47
C ILE A 95 8.14 -8.92 22.09
N LEU A 96 8.76 -10.08 21.87
CA LEU A 96 8.33 -11.35 22.44
C LEU A 96 9.42 -11.86 23.37
N ASP A 97 9.06 -12.23 24.60
CA ASP A 97 9.96 -13.05 25.43
C ASP A 97 10.11 -14.41 24.76
N TRP A 98 11.36 -14.86 24.60
CA TRP A 98 11.66 -16.12 23.97
C TRP A 98 11.09 -17.30 24.74
N ASP A 99 11.21 -17.30 26.07
CA ASP A 99 10.91 -18.48 26.89
C ASP A 99 9.75 -18.20 27.85
N MET A 100 8.54 -18.07 27.30
CA MET A 100 7.34 -17.72 28.08
C MET A 100 6.84 -18.88 28.97
N GLN A 101 7.16 -20.13 28.61
CA GLN A 101 6.66 -21.34 29.26
C GLN A 101 7.75 -22.29 29.77
N SER A 102 9.02 -21.91 29.72
CA SER A 102 10.10 -22.88 29.82
C SER A 102 10.01 -23.97 28.74
N ASP A 103 9.49 -23.60 27.57
CA ASP A 103 9.27 -24.46 26.40
C ASP A 103 10.37 -24.27 25.34
N SER A 104 11.45 -23.55 25.69
CA SER A 104 12.53 -23.21 24.77
C SER A 104 12.01 -22.40 23.55
N GLY A 105 10.94 -21.63 23.73
CA GLY A 105 10.39 -20.72 22.73
C GLY A 105 9.56 -21.36 21.62
N GLN A 106 8.97 -22.53 21.88
CA GLN A 106 8.03 -23.14 20.95
C GLN A 106 6.80 -22.25 20.71
N PHE A 107 6.21 -21.70 21.78
CA PHE A 107 5.06 -20.81 21.71
C PHE A 107 5.40 -19.48 21.02
N ALA A 108 6.59 -18.93 21.26
CA ALA A 108 7.06 -17.75 20.56
C ALA A 108 7.14 -17.99 19.04
N ILE A 109 7.62 -19.16 18.61
CA ILE A 109 7.66 -19.55 17.19
C ILE A 109 6.26 -19.66 16.60
N GLU A 110 5.29 -20.20 17.33
CA GLU A 110 3.90 -20.30 16.88
C GLU A 110 3.24 -18.93 16.71
N ILE A 111 3.50 -18.00 17.64
CA ILE A 111 3.06 -16.60 17.52
C ILE A 111 3.68 -15.96 16.27
N ILE A 112 5.00 -16.11 16.07
CA ILE A 112 5.69 -15.55 14.90
C ILE A 112 5.06 -16.07 13.59
N LYS A 113 4.80 -17.39 13.50
CA LYS A 113 4.13 -18.00 12.34
C LYS A 113 2.73 -17.41 12.13
N SER A 114 1.95 -17.23 13.20
CA SER A 114 0.62 -16.61 13.14
C SER A 114 0.67 -15.15 12.67
N ILE A 115 1.62 -14.35 13.16
CA ILE A 115 1.85 -12.97 12.73
C ILE A 115 2.21 -12.92 11.25
N ILE A 116 3.15 -13.75 10.80
CA ILE A 116 3.56 -13.80 9.39
C ILE A 116 2.34 -14.08 8.48
N VAL A 117 1.51 -15.07 8.81
CA VAL A 117 0.29 -15.37 8.04
C VAL A 117 -0.67 -14.18 8.05
N SER A 118 -0.88 -13.54 9.20
CA SER A 118 -1.75 -12.37 9.30
C SER A 118 -1.25 -11.20 8.45
N ASP A 119 0.06 -10.95 8.41
CA ASP A 119 0.69 -9.86 7.66
C ASP A 119 0.67 -10.14 6.14
N ILE A 120 0.92 -11.38 5.72
CA ILE A 120 0.78 -11.81 4.32
C ILE A 120 -0.66 -11.59 3.83
N ASN A 121 -1.65 -12.02 4.62
CA ASN A 121 -3.07 -11.87 4.26
C ASN A 121 -3.52 -10.41 4.19
N SER A 122 -2.79 -9.49 4.83
CA SER A 122 -3.06 -8.05 4.81
C SER A 122 -2.36 -7.32 3.64
N GLY A 123 -1.67 -8.04 2.75
CA GLY A 123 -0.92 -7.44 1.63
C GLY A 123 0.50 -6.98 2.01
N GLY A 124 0.98 -7.38 3.20
CA GLY A 124 2.29 -7.02 3.74
C GLY A 124 2.23 -5.91 4.79
N ARG A 125 3.28 -5.86 5.61
CA ARG A 125 3.42 -4.89 6.70
C ARG A 125 4.90 -4.63 7.00
N LEU A 126 5.25 -3.35 7.16
CA LEU A 126 6.53 -2.96 7.76
C LEU A 126 6.57 -3.43 9.21
N ARG A 127 7.53 -4.29 9.56
CA ARG A 127 7.54 -4.92 10.89
C ARG A 127 8.93 -5.26 11.39
N LEU A 128 9.17 -4.92 12.65
CA LEU A 128 10.29 -5.45 13.42
C LEU A 128 9.76 -6.36 14.54
N LEU A 129 10.08 -7.65 14.47
CA LEU A 129 9.88 -8.58 15.58
C LEU A 129 11.17 -8.70 16.38
N SER A 130 11.11 -8.35 17.66
CA SER A 130 12.22 -8.54 18.59
C SER A 130 11.97 -9.76 19.46
N ILE A 131 12.93 -10.69 19.47
CA ILE A 131 12.95 -11.80 20.40
C ILE A 131 13.89 -11.44 21.54
N TYR A 132 13.33 -11.26 22.73
CA TYR A 132 14.08 -10.91 23.93
C TYR A 132 14.37 -12.19 24.73
N THR A 133 15.65 -12.56 24.86
CA THR A 133 16.03 -13.90 25.33
C THR A 133 17.15 -13.89 26.35
N GLY A 134 17.08 -14.78 27.34
CA GLY A 134 18.22 -15.09 28.23
C GLY A 134 19.17 -16.15 27.66
N GLU A 135 18.81 -16.79 26.54
CA GLU A 135 19.65 -17.75 25.84
C GLU A 135 20.69 -17.06 24.94
N HIS A 136 21.70 -17.80 24.50
CA HIS A 136 22.65 -17.29 23.51
C HIS A 136 21.95 -16.96 22.17
N VAL A 137 22.09 -15.72 21.70
CA VAL A 137 21.51 -15.20 20.46
C VAL A 137 21.69 -16.15 19.27
N THR A 138 22.89 -16.70 19.08
CA THR A 138 23.20 -17.62 17.98
C THR A 138 22.38 -18.92 18.02
N ALA A 139 22.06 -19.43 19.21
CA ALA A 139 21.25 -20.64 19.38
C ALA A 139 19.80 -20.38 18.95
N VAL A 140 19.21 -19.29 19.45
CA VAL A 140 17.84 -18.86 19.15
C VAL A 140 17.67 -18.60 17.65
N ILE A 141 18.59 -17.85 17.03
CA ILE A 141 18.55 -17.58 15.57
C ILE A 141 18.64 -18.86 14.77
N THR A 142 19.50 -19.80 15.17
CA THR A 142 19.65 -21.06 14.45
C THR A 142 18.37 -21.90 14.53
N LYS A 143 17.71 -21.93 15.70
CA LYS A 143 16.42 -22.60 15.88
C LYS A 143 15.33 -21.94 15.02
N LEU A 144 15.19 -20.62 15.08
CA LEU A 144 14.22 -19.85 14.28
C LEU A 144 14.43 -20.05 12.78
N ASN A 145 15.67 -19.93 12.31
CA ASN A 145 16.01 -20.12 10.91
C ASN A 145 15.65 -21.55 10.42
N ASN A 146 15.89 -22.58 11.23
CA ASN A 146 15.53 -23.95 10.87
C ASN A 146 14.02 -24.16 10.79
N GLU A 147 13.24 -23.55 11.69
CA GLU A 147 11.78 -23.61 11.65
C GLU A 147 11.19 -22.84 10.47
N LEU A 148 11.72 -21.66 10.17
CA LEU A 148 11.25 -20.84 9.05
C LEU A 148 11.61 -21.46 7.70
N LYS A 149 12.80 -22.09 7.58
CA LYS A 149 13.21 -22.81 6.35
C LYS A 149 12.35 -24.03 6.01
N LYS A 150 11.52 -24.52 6.94
CA LYS A 150 10.52 -25.56 6.64
C LYS A 150 9.36 -25.02 5.79
N ILE A 151 9.11 -23.71 5.85
CA ILE A 151 7.97 -23.04 5.23
C ILE A 151 8.43 -22.18 4.05
N TYR A 152 9.56 -21.48 4.21
CA TYR A 152 10.13 -20.52 3.27
C TYR A 152 11.46 -21.04 2.68
N ARG A 153 11.69 -20.82 1.39
CA ARG A 153 12.86 -21.26 0.61
C ARG A 153 14.09 -20.34 0.79
N SER A 154 13.92 -19.03 0.73
CA SER A 154 14.87 -17.93 0.90
C SER A 154 14.67 -17.24 2.26
N VAL A 155 15.42 -17.75 3.23
CA VAL A 155 15.58 -17.14 4.56
C VAL A 155 17.04 -16.75 4.74
N ILE A 156 17.30 -15.45 4.88
CA ILE A 156 18.64 -14.92 5.11
C ILE A 156 18.86 -14.79 6.62
N LYS A 157 19.92 -15.44 7.09
CA LYS A 157 20.37 -15.39 8.48
C LYS A 157 21.63 -14.52 8.58
N ASN A 158 21.56 -13.52 9.45
CA ASN A 158 22.71 -12.75 9.91
C ASN A 158 23.06 -13.12 11.37
N ASP A 159 24.01 -12.40 11.96
CA ASP A 159 24.50 -12.66 13.33
C ASP A 159 23.41 -12.47 14.40
N ASP A 160 22.56 -11.45 14.24
CA ASP A 160 21.50 -11.09 15.19
C ASP A 160 20.11 -10.95 14.56
N SER A 161 19.96 -11.22 13.26
CA SER A 161 18.71 -10.97 12.53
C SER A 161 18.38 -12.02 11.47
N ILE A 162 17.09 -12.12 11.13
CA ILE A 162 16.54 -12.99 10.09
C ILE A 162 15.65 -12.17 9.16
N PHE A 163 15.80 -12.42 7.85
CA PHE A 163 14.97 -11.87 6.77
C PHE A 163 14.34 -13.01 5.96
N ILE A 164 13.14 -12.78 5.43
CA ILE A 164 12.42 -13.72 4.58
C ILE A 164 12.18 -13.02 3.23
N GLU A 165 12.76 -13.54 2.16
CA GLU A 165 12.75 -12.88 0.83
C GLU A 165 11.90 -13.62 -0.22
N ASP A 166 11.26 -14.73 0.13
CA ASP A 166 10.41 -15.47 -0.81
C ASP A 166 9.03 -14.86 -1.05
N ASN A 167 8.65 -13.89 -0.24
CA ASN A 167 7.30 -13.35 -0.24
C ASN A 167 7.38 -11.84 -0.10
N TYR A 168 6.89 -11.15 -1.12
CA TYR A 168 6.92 -9.69 -1.18
C TYR A 168 6.24 -9.01 0.00
N ALA A 169 5.24 -9.66 0.61
CA ALA A 169 4.54 -9.13 1.77
C ALA A 169 5.45 -9.04 3.01
N LEU A 170 6.61 -9.71 2.97
CA LEU A 170 7.63 -9.76 4.01
C LEU A 170 8.91 -9.00 3.64
N ASP A 171 8.94 -8.28 2.49
CA ASP A 171 10.14 -7.53 2.05
C ASP A 171 10.59 -6.47 3.08
N GLN A 172 9.65 -5.94 3.87
CA GLN A 172 9.90 -4.95 4.92
C GLN A 172 9.79 -5.54 6.33
N TRP A 173 10.11 -6.83 6.46
CA TRP A 173 9.94 -7.59 7.69
C TRP A 173 11.28 -8.10 8.21
N CYS A 174 11.53 -7.94 9.52
CA CYS A 174 12.77 -8.40 10.14
C CYS A 174 12.52 -8.99 11.52
N ILE A 175 13.14 -10.14 11.81
CA ILE A 175 13.29 -10.64 13.18
C ILE A 175 14.67 -10.25 13.69
N VAL A 176 14.75 -9.67 14.87
CA VAL A 176 16.01 -9.40 15.58
C VAL A 176 15.98 -10.11 16.92
N VAL A 177 17.06 -10.79 17.26
CA VAL A 177 17.20 -11.48 18.55
C VAL A 177 18.12 -10.67 19.46
N ILE A 178 17.62 -10.30 20.64
CA ILE A 178 18.31 -9.45 21.60
C ILE A 178 18.47 -10.20 22.92
N SER A 179 19.71 -10.21 23.43
CA SER A 179 20.03 -10.80 24.74
C SER A 179 19.48 -9.93 25.88
N LYS A 180 19.04 -10.58 26.97
CA LYS A 180 18.71 -9.96 28.27
C LYS A 180 19.91 -9.29 28.96
N ASP A 181 21.11 -9.32 28.36
CA ASP A 181 22.22 -8.44 28.74
C ASP A 181 21.95 -6.95 28.44
N VAL A 182 21.05 -6.67 27.50
CA VAL A 182 20.52 -5.32 27.26
C VAL A 182 19.34 -5.11 28.19
N TYR A 183 19.48 -4.16 29.12
CA TYR A 183 18.43 -3.82 30.08
C TYR A 183 17.24 -3.14 29.39
N GLU A 184 16.06 -3.29 29.99
CA GLU A 184 14.78 -2.80 29.50
C GLU A 184 14.78 -1.29 29.22
N LYS A 185 15.52 -0.52 30.02
CA LYS A 185 15.69 0.93 29.82
C LYS A 185 16.48 1.29 28.55
N ASP A 186 17.36 0.41 28.08
CA ASP A 186 18.27 0.65 26.95
C ASP A 186 17.75 -0.05 25.67
N LEU A 187 16.81 -0.99 25.83
CA LEU A 187 16.21 -1.75 24.74
C LEU A 187 15.54 -0.87 23.67
N PRO A 188 14.79 0.21 24.00
CA PRO A 188 14.20 1.10 22.99
C PRO A 188 15.24 1.69 22.04
N ASN A 189 16.39 2.16 22.55
CA ASN A 189 17.45 2.72 21.71
C ASN A 189 17.95 1.72 20.66
N VAL A 190 18.11 0.46 21.05
CA VAL A 190 18.54 -0.62 20.16
C VAL A 190 17.47 -0.91 19.11
N LEU A 191 16.21 -1.02 19.54
CA LEU A 191 15.08 -1.36 18.67
C LEU A 191 14.74 -0.25 17.68
N ILE A 192 14.70 1.00 18.13
CA ILE A 192 14.46 2.18 17.27
C ILE A 192 15.57 2.27 16.22
N LYS A 193 16.84 2.04 16.59
CA LYS A 193 17.94 2.03 15.63
C LYS A 193 17.81 0.91 14.60
N LYS A 194 17.44 -0.30 15.02
CA LYS A 194 17.19 -1.43 14.10
C LYS A 194 16.01 -1.15 13.17
N PHE A 195 14.92 -0.60 13.70
CA PHE A 195 13.74 -0.20 12.92
C PHE A 195 14.06 0.92 11.92
N THR A 196 14.83 1.91 12.32
CA THR A 196 15.31 3.00 11.44
C THR A 196 16.17 2.45 10.32
N ASN A 197 17.07 1.50 10.60
CA ASN A 197 17.89 0.86 9.57
C ASN A 197 17.07 0.00 8.59
N LEU A 198 16.00 -0.64 9.06
CA LEU A 198 15.07 -1.40 8.23
C LEU A 198 14.31 -0.48 7.25
N THR A 199 13.94 0.71 7.71
CA THR A 199 13.13 1.68 6.96
C THR A 199 13.95 2.70 6.18
N ALA A 200 15.27 2.76 6.38
CA ALA A 200 16.15 3.77 5.81
C ALA A 200 16.09 3.79 4.27
N GLY A 201 15.44 4.82 3.74
CA GLY A 201 15.29 5.08 2.31
C GLY A 201 14.57 6.41 2.08
N LEU A 202 14.71 6.98 0.88
CA LEU A 202 14.14 8.31 0.59
C LEU A 202 12.61 8.28 0.64
N LEU A 203 11.98 7.41 -0.17
CA LEU A 203 10.52 7.32 -0.25
C LEU A 203 9.89 6.68 1.00
N SER A 204 10.57 5.73 1.64
CA SER A 204 10.09 5.12 2.89
C SER A 204 10.09 6.12 4.04
N ASN A 205 11.15 6.91 4.20
CA ASN A 205 11.18 7.97 5.21
C ASN A 205 10.14 9.06 4.93
N ALA A 206 9.95 9.42 3.66
CA ALA A 206 8.88 10.33 3.25
C ALA A 206 7.48 9.78 3.60
N ALA A 207 7.23 8.49 3.31
CA ALA A 207 5.97 7.83 3.63
C ALA A 207 5.71 7.76 5.15
N LEU A 208 6.72 7.43 5.95
CA LEU A 208 6.63 7.46 7.43
C LEU A 208 6.35 8.88 7.95
N SER A 209 6.98 9.90 7.34
CA SER A 209 6.69 11.29 7.67
C SER A 209 5.26 11.68 7.33
N CYS A 210 4.72 11.23 6.18
CA CYS A 210 3.31 11.46 5.83
C CYS A 210 2.35 10.84 6.83
N ILE A 211 2.59 9.58 7.23
CA ILE A 211 1.75 8.87 8.21
C ILE A 211 1.78 9.58 9.56
N SER A 212 2.96 10.04 9.98
CA SER A 212 3.13 10.81 11.22
C SER A 212 2.37 12.14 11.17
N GLU A 213 2.46 12.87 10.06
CA GLU A 213 1.70 14.13 9.86
C GLU A 213 0.19 13.89 9.93
N ILE A 214 -0.32 12.83 9.28
CA ILE A 214 -1.75 12.48 9.36
C ILE A 214 -2.15 12.20 10.81
N ARG A 215 -1.33 11.45 11.55
CA ARG A 215 -1.58 11.16 12.98
C ARG A 215 -1.63 12.44 13.82
N GLU A 216 -0.66 13.31 13.67
CA GLU A 216 -0.63 14.60 14.39
C GLU A 216 -1.82 15.50 14.07
N LYS A 217 -2.33 15.44 12.83
CA LYS A 217 -3.46 16.26 12.37
C LYS A 217 -4.82 15.59 12.51
N THR A 218 -4.89 14.34 12.98
CA THR A 218 -6.13 13.55 13.06
C THR A 218 -7.24 14.30 13.80
N HIS A 219 -6.96 14.85 14.99
CA HIS A 219 -7.96 15.63 15.73
C HIS A 219 -8.36 16.95 15.05
N GLY A 220 -7.47 17.53 14.24
CA GLY A 220 -7.81 18.70 13.41
C GLY A 220 -8.80 18.34 12.31
N ILE A 221 -8.57 17.21 11.63
CA ILE A 221 -9.49 16.66 10.61
C ILE A 221 -10.86 16.35 11.24
N LEU A 222 -10.89 15.67 12.39
CA LEU A 222 -12.13 15.36 13.12
C LEU A 222 -12.88 16.62 13.59
N THR A 223 -12.16 17.66 14.01
CA THR A 223 -12.78 18.94 14.40
C THR A 223 -13.41 19.64 13.19
N LYS A 224 -12.79 19.55 12.00
CA LYS A 224 -13.31 20.13 10.76
C LYS A 224 -14.56 19.41 10.28
N TYR A 225 -14.55 18.08 10.30
CA TYR A 225 -15.67 17.21 9.92
C TYR A 225 -16.48 16.76 11.12
N ASN A 226 -16.93 17.72 11.93
CA ASN A 226 -17.73 17.45 13.13
C ASN A 226 -19.21 17.22 12.81
N ASN A 227 -19.93 16.64 13.77
CA ASN A 227 -21.36 16.32 13.69
C ASN A 227 -22.31 17.53 13.44
N LYS A 228 -21.84 18.78 13.55
CA LYS A 228 -22.68 19.95 13.21
C LYS A 228 -22.89 20.10 11.71
N LEU A 229 -22.10 19.39 10.89
CA LEU A 229 -22.26 19.38 9.43
C LEU A 229 -23.28 18.33 8.96
N ASP A 230 -23.74 17.44 9.84
CA ASP A 230 -24.62 16.31 9.47
C ASP A 230 -25.89 16.79 8.79
N THR A 231 -26.51 17.87 9.28
CA THR A 231 -27.71 18.44 8.64
C THR A 231 -27.43 18.94 7.22
N ALA A 232 -26.27 19.54 6.97
CA ALA A 232 -25.89 20.00 5.64
C ALA A 232 -25.59 18.82 4.70
N TYR A 233 -24.91 17.78 5.21
CA TYR A 233 -24.65 16.57 4.45
C TYR A 233 -25.94 15.83 4.11
N VAL A 234 -26.83 15.59 5.07
CA VAL A 234 -28.15 14.98 4.83
C VAL A 234 -28.97 15.82 3.85
N SER A 235 -28.93 17.15 3.94
CA SER A 235 -29.58 18.03 2.97
C SER A 235 -29.07 17.81 1.55
N HIS A 236 -27.76 17.58 1.38
CA HIS A 236 -27.19 17.20 0.08
C HIS A 236 -27.76 15.87 -0.42
N ILE A 237 -27.85 14.85 0.44
CA ILE A 237 -28.45 13.55 0.07
C ILE A 237 -29.91 13.71 -0.32
N LEU A 238 -30.70 14.48 0.44
CA LEU A 238 -32.11 14.74 0.12
C LEU A 238 -32.27 15.44 -1.25
N ASN A 239 -31.38 16.37 -1.58
CA ASN A 239 -31.36 17.02 -2.89
C ASN A 239 -31.02 16.03 -4.03
N LEU A 240 -30.08 15.11 -3.80
CA LEU A 240 -29.78 14.04 -4.74
C LEU A 240 -30.98 13.09 -4.93
N MET A 241 -31.69 12.75 -3.85
CA MET A 241 -32.92 11.94 -3.92
C MET A 241 -34.06 12.66 -4.64
N ASN A 242 -34.16 13.99 -4.51
CA ASN A 242 -35.21 14.77 -5.17
C ASN A 242 -34.94 14.90 -6.69
N SER A 243 -33.66 14.96 -7.09
CA SER A 243 -33.25 14.97 -8.50
C SER A 243 -33.67 13.69 -9.22
N ARG A 244 -34.45 13.80 -10.31
CA ARG A 244 -34.89 12.63 -11.10
C ARG A 244 -33.71 11.82 -11.65
N GLU A 245 -32.62 12.50 -12.00
CA GLU A 245 -31.44 11.87 -12.60
C GLU A 245 -30.52 11.21 -11.56
N SER A 246 -30.43 11.79 -10.36
CA SER A 246 -29.50 11.33 -9.33
C SER A 246 -30.16 10.40 -8.30
N ARG A 247 -31.49 10.39 -8.22
CA ARG A 247 -32.26 9.62 -7.22
C ARG A 247 -31.84 8.16 -7.08
N PRO A 248 -31.65 7.38 -8.16
CA PRO A 248 -31.33 5.96 -8.00
C PRO A 248 -29.91 5.72 -7.43
N TYR A 249 -29.08 6.76 -7.33
CA TYR A 249 -27.66 6.70 -6.93
C TYR A 249 -27.32 7.73 -5.85
N ALA A 250 -28.33 8.23 -5.14
CA ALA A 250 -28.17 9.33 -4.21
C ALA A 250 -27.13 9.01 -3.12
N TYR A 251 -27.15 7.79 -2.59
CA TYR A 251 -26.21 7.34 -1.56
C TYR A 251 -24.79 7.15 -2.09
N GLU A 252 -24.62 6.53 -3.26
CA GLU A 252 -23.30 6.35 -3.88
C GLU A 252 -22.64 7.69 -4.20
N ASN A 253 -23.39 8.62 -4.82
CA ASN A 253 -22.88 9.96 -5.12
C ASN A 253 -22.53 10.74 -3.83
N ALA A 254 -23.33 10.59 -2.78
CA ALA A 254 -23.05 11.22 -1.49
C ALA A 254 -21.81 10.61 -0.81
N HIS A 255 -21.59 9.30 -0.94
CA HIS A 255 -20.42 8.61 -0.45
C HIS A 255 -19.15 9.07 -1.19
N ASP A 256 -19.18 9.07 -2.53
CA ASP A 256 -18.07 9.56 -3.35
C ASP A 256 -17.73 11.02 -3.03
N TYR A 257 -18.75 11.87 -2.87
CA TYR A 257 -18.57 13.26 -2.45
C TYR A 257 -17.85 13.39 -1.10
N ALA A 258 -18.23 12.59 -0.10
CA ALA A 258 -17.59 12.60 1.21
C ALA A 258 -16.13 12.13 1.13
N VAL A 259 -15.87 11.05 0.39
CA VAL A 259 -14.52 10.51 0.17
C VAL A 259 -13.63 11.55 -0.49
N ASP A 260 -14.10 12.24 -1.53
CA ASP A 260 -13.33 13.27 -2.22
C ASP A 260 -13.00 14.45 -1.30
N LEU A 261 -13.98 14.93 -0.53
CA LEU A 261 -13.81 16.05 0.41
C LEU A 261 -12.72 15.75 1.47
N ILE A 262 -12.80 14.58 2.09
CA ILE A 262 -11.84 14.14 3.12
C ILE A 262 -10.46 13.88 2.49
N SER A 263 -10.42 13.25 1.31
CA SER A 263 -9.17 12.95 0.59
C SER A 263 -8.40 14.21 0.23
N GLU A 264 -9.10 15.27 -0.21
CA GLU A 264 -8.47 16.54 -0.52
C GLU A 264 -7.94 17.26 0.73
N GLU A 265 -8.58 17.10 1.88
CA GLU A 265 -8.05 17.64 3.14
C GLU A 265 -6.74 16.95 3.54
N ILE A 266 -6.70 15.62 3.44
CA ILE A 266 -5.48 14.83 3.70
C ILE A 266 -4.38 15.25 2.72
N ARG A 267 -4.70 15.36 1.43
CA ARG A 267 -3.75 15.81 0.40
C ARG A 267 -3.20 17.20 0.72
N SER A 268 -4.06 18.16 1.05
CA SER A 268 -3.67 19.53 1.37
C SER A 268 -2.74 19.59 2.57
N THR A 269 -3.06 18.82 3.62
CA THR A 269 -2.22 18.69 4.83
C THR A 269 -0.81 18.19 4.49
N LEU A 270 -0.72 17.15 3.65
CA LEU A 270 0.58 16.60 3.24
C LEU A 270 1.39 17.59 2.37
N GLN A 271 0.74 18.34 1.48
CA GLN A 271 1.41 19.30 0.59
C GLN A 271 2.13 20.42 1.35
N ILE A 272 1.61 20.81 2.51
CA ILE A 272 2.19 21.88 3.34
C ILE A 272 3.11 21.35 4.46
N SER A 273 3.25 20.02 4.61
CA SER A 273 4.07 19.43 5.67
C SER A 273 5.56 19.77 5.51
N GLU A 274 6.11 20.44 6.52
CA GLU A 274 7.54 20.73 6.59
C GLU A 274 8.37 19.48 6.89
N ASN A 275 7.82 18.52 7.64
CA ASN A 275 8.49 17.25 7.93
C ASN A 275 8.69 16.44 6.66
N LEU A 276 7.65 16.34 5.81
CA LEU A 276 7.74 15.68 4.51
C LEU A 276 8.79 16.35 3.61
N LYS A 277 8.78 17.69 3.53
CA LYS A 277 9.77 18.46 2.75
C LYS A 277 11.20 18.22 3.27
N LYS A 278 11.40 18.12 4.58
CA LYS A 278 12.71 17.81 5.18
C LYS A 278 13.18 16.40 4.85
N SER A 279 12.31 15.40 4.88
CA SER A 279 12.64 14.01 4.54
C SER A 279 13.20 13.87 3.12
N LEU A 280 12.67 14.66 2.16
CA LEU A 280 13.14 14.72 0.77
C LEU A 280 13.93 15.99 0.45
N SER A 281 14.54 16.61 1.47
CA SER A 281 15.33 17.80 1.29
C SER A 281 16.57 17.53 0.46
N LYS A 282 17.13 18.61 -0.08
CA LYS A 282 18.41 18.59 -0.78
C LYS A 282 19.52 17.93 0.06
N ASP A 283 19.53 18.18 1.37
CA ASP A 283 20.49 17.58 2.29
C ASP A 283 20.34 16.05 2.33
N SER A 284 19.13 15.54 2.54
CA SER A 284 18.81 14.11 2.50
C SER A 284 19.20 13.45 1.17
N LEU A 285 18.86 14.11 0.05
CA LEU A 285 19.17 13.62 -1.29
C LEU A 285 20.69 13.56 -1.52
N SER A 286 21.45 14.54 -1.04
CA SER A 286 22.91 14.56 -1.19
C SER A 286 23.64 13.52 -0.32
N HIS A 287 23.04 13.11 0.80
CA HIS A 287 23.58 12.07 1.69
C HIS A 287 23.22 10.65 1.24
N TRP A 288 22.12 10.48 0.51
CA TRP A 288 21.65 9.17 0.06
C TRP A 288 22.69 8.37 -0.76
N PRO A 289 23.45 8.97 -1.71
CA PRO A 289 24.51 8.26 -2.42
C PRO A 289 25.57 7.65 -1.51
N ILE A 290 25.96 8.38 -0.45
CA ILE A 290 26.98 7.94 0.52
C ILE A 290 26.44 6.79 1.37
N PHE A 291 25.20 6.92 1.84
CA PHE A 291 24.50 5.90 2.61
C PHE A 291 24.41 4.59 1.82
N GLN A 292 23.94 4.68 0.58
CA GLN A 292 23.77 3.52 -0.29
C GLN A 292 25.10 2.87 -0.66
N TYR A 293 26.13 3.67 -0.95
CA TYR A 293 27.49 3.18 -1.17
C TYR A 293 28.02 2.37 0.02
N THR A 294 27.80 2.87 1.24
CA THR A 294 28.25 2.18 2.47
C THR A 294 27.47 0.89 2.70
N LYS A 295 26.15 0.91 2.47
CA LYS A 295 25.27 -0.26 2.63
C LYS A 295 25.59 -1.39 1.65
N ASN A 296 25.91 -1.06 0.40
CA ASN A 296 26.12 -2.04 -0.68
C ASN A 296 27.59 -2.45 -0.86
N GLY A 297 28.38 -2.47 0.22
CA GLY A 297 29.77 -2.95 0.15
C GLY A 297 30.68 -2.06 -0.71
N ARG A 298 30.40 -0.75 -0.79
CA ARG A 298 31.24 0.25 -1.46
C ARG A 298 31.30 0.12 -2.98
N LYS A 299 30.18 -0.28 -3.59
CA LYS A 299 29.99 -0.28 -5.05
C LYS A 299 29.51 1.08 -5.55
N ASN A 300 30.11 1.55 -6.65
CA ASN A 300 29.66 2.76 -7.35
C ASN A 300 28.29 2.53 -8.03
N PHE A 301 27.68 3.63 -8.47
CA PHE A 301 26.47 3.58 -9.26
C PHE A 301 26.81 3.35 -10.73
N LEU A 302 25.82 2.92 -11.48
CA LEU A 302 25.88 2.70 -12.91
C LEU A 302 24.81 3.58 -13.58
N LEU A 303 25.14 4.19 -14.70
CA LEU A 303 24.18 4.83 -15.58
C LEU A 303 23.90 3.88 -16.73
N THR A 304 22.69 3.33 -16.75
CA THR A 304 22.25 2.36 -17.75
C THR A 304 21.41 3.06 -18.81
N GLY A 305 21.78 2.85 -20.07
CA GLY A 305 21.00 3.23 -21.24
C GLY A 305 20.80 2.02 -22.18
N LYS A 306 20.12 2.23 -23.31
CA LYS A 306 19.72 1.15 -24.25
C LYS A 306 20.86 0.23 -24.73
N LYS A 307 22.10 0.71 -24.78
CA LYS A 307 23.27 -0.03 -25.28
C LYS A 307 24.56 0.27 -24.52
N THR A 308 24.49 1.06 -23.46
CA THR A 308 25.65 1.61 -22.77
C THR A 308 25.41 1.54 -21.28
N GLN A 309 26.44 1.14 -20.55
CA GLN A 309 26.48 1.17 -19.10
C GLN A 309 27.80 1.80 -18.71
N LYS A 310 27.75 2.80 -17.84
CA LYS A 310 28.93 3.56 -17.42
C LYS A 310 28.90 3.80 -15.92
N ASP A 311 30.07 3.75 -15.29
CA ASP A 311 30.19 4.03 -13.87
C ASP A 311 29.90 5.50 -13.56
N LEU A 312 29.18 5.72 -12.47
CA LEU A 312 28.95 7.02 -11.86
C LEU A 312 29.46 6.97 -10.42
N SER A 313 30.45 7.81 -10.13
CA SER A 313 30.99 7.92 -8.77
C SER A 313 29.96 8.52 -7.82
N VAL A 314 30.03 8.11 -6.56
CA VAL A 314 29.21 8.64 -5.46
C VAL A 314 29.34 10.16 -5.35
N GLU A 315 30.56 10.68 -5.55
CA GLU A 315 30.84 12.12 -5.49
C GLU A 315 30.17 12.89 -6.62
N HIS A 316 30.20 12.37 -7.85
CA HIS A 316 29.49 12.99 -8.97
C HIS A 316 27.98 13.00 -8.75
N LEU A 317 27.40 11.89 -8.28
CA LEU A 317 25.97 11.83 -7.97
C LEU A 317 25.59 12.79 -6.84
N ARG A 318 26.39 12.85 -5.78
CA ARG A 318 26.19 13.80 -4.68
C ARG A 318 26.22 15.24 -5.18
N ASN A 319 27.20 15.60 -6.00
CA ASN A 319 27.33 16.95 -6.55
C ASN A 319 26.13 17.34 -7.43
N ILE A 320 25.58 16.40 -8.20
CA ILE A 320 24.35 16.63 -8.98
C ILE A 320 23.17 16.92 -8.05
N LEU A 321 22.98 16.11 -7.01
CA LEU A 321 21.87 16.25 -6.06
C LEU A 321 22.06 17.43 -5.10
N SER A 322 23.28 17.93 -4.96
CA SER A 322 23.63 19.06 -4.09
C SER A 322 23.87 20.38 -4.83
N ALA A 323 23.53 20.51 -6.11
CA ALA A 323 23.66 21.76 -6.86
C ALA A 323 22.55 22.78 -6.50
N ASP A 324 22.88 24.06 -6.36
CA ASP A 324 21.96 25.16 -5.99
C ASP A 324 21.56 26.05 -7.18
N SER A 325 22.38 26.10 -8.23
CA SER A 325 22.12 26.93 -9.41
C SER A 325 22.01 26.11 -10.69
N LEU A 326 21.41 26.69 -11.72
CA LEU A 326 21.32 26.06 -13.05
C LEU A 326 22.71 25.82 -13.64
N GLU A 327 23.65 26.74 -13.44
CA GLU A 327 25.04 26.61 -13.89
C GLU A 327 25.74 25.46 -13.18
N GLU A 328 25.55 25.31 -11.86
CA GLU A 328 26.10 24.21 -11.09
C GLU A 328 25.51 22.87 -11.52
N ILE A 329 24.20 22.79 -11.74
CA ILE A 329 23.52 21.60 -12.24
C ILE A 329 24.09 21.21 -13.60
N GLN A 330 24.24 22.17 -14.52
CA GLN A 330 24.76 21.93 -15.85
C GLN A 330 26.21 21.41 -15.79
N HIS A 331 27.08 22.05 -15.02
CA HIS A 331 28.46 21.60 -14.85
C HIS A 331 28.55 20.22 -14.18
N ALA A 332 27.69 19.93 -13.20
CA ALA A 332 27.65 18.62 -12.55
C ALA A 332 27.20 17.52 -13.52
N ILE A 333 26.17 17.78 -14.33
CA ILE A 333 25.69 16.88 -15.39
C ILE A 333 26.76 16.63 -16.45
N GLU A 334 27.45 17.68 -16.91
CA GLU A 334 28.54 17.60 -17.89
C GLU A 334 29.70 16.75 -17.35
N ARG A 335 30.13 16.96 -16.11
CA ARG A 335 31.18 16.16 -15.46
C ARG A 335 30.76 14.69 -15.27
N ALA A 336 29.50 14.45 -14.91
CA ALA A 336 28.94 13.10 -14.81
C ALA A 336 28.66 12.47 -16.18
N SER A 337 28.78 13.22 -17.28
CA SER A 337 28.46 12.81 -18.64
C SER A 337 27.04 12.25 -18.79
N LEU A 338 26.05 12.77 -18.06
CA LEU A 338 24.68 12.23 -18.03
C LEU A 338 24.00 12.31 -19.41
N GLY A 339 23.50 11.19 -19.92
CA GLY A 339 22.80 11.11 -21.21
C GLY A 339 21.29 11.29 -21.08
N LYS A 340 20.61 11.72 -22.16
CA LYS A 340 19.16 12.02 -22.18
C LYS A 340 18.22 10.82 -21.94
N LYS A 341 18.71 9.58 -21.92
CA LYS A 341 17.89 8.35 -21.83
C LYS A 341 18.55 7.29 -20.95
N GLU A 342 19.22 7.76 -19.90
CA GLU A 342 19.88 6.89 -18.94
C GLU A 342 19.17 6.98 -17.60
N TYR A 343 19.24 5.91 -16.83
CA TYR A 343 18.74 5.84 -15.47
C TYR A 343 19.83 5.27 -14.57
N LEU A 344 19.66 5.50 -13.27
CA LEU A 344 20.57 5.03 -12.24
C LEU A 344 20.30 3.56 -11.94
N SER A 345 21.36 2.75 -11.94
CA SER A 345 21.37 1.34 -11.52
C SER A 345 22.57 1.06 -10.60
N GLN A 346 22.63 -0.11 -9.97
CA GLN A 346 23.68 -0.49 -9.02
C GLN A 346 24.03 -1.98 -9.10
N ASP A 347 23.07 -2.87 -9.38
CA ASP A 347 23.31 -4.32 -9.48
C ASP A 347 22.48 -5.03 -10.58
N GLY A 348 21.80 -4.28 -11.47
CA GLY A 348 21.04 -4.84 -12.60
C GLY A 348 19.60 -5.22 -12.28
N GLU A 349 19.19 -5.16 -11.01
CA GLU A 349 17.79 -5.30 -10.58
C GLU A 349 17.02 -3.97 -10.61
N GLU A 350 17.69 -2.84 -10.87
CA GLU A 350 17.06 -1.52 -10.83
C GLU A 350 16.03 -1.31 -11.94
N ASP A 351 16.06 -2.12 -13.00
CA ASP A 351 15.02 -2.14 -14.02
C ASP A 351 13.67 -2.50 -13.40
N LYS A 352 13.62 -3.51 -12.53
CA LYS A 352 12.39 -3.94 -11.86
C LYS A 352 11.91 -2.88 -10.87
N LYS A 353 12.82 -2.27 -10.10
CA LYS A 353 12.50 -1.20 -9.13
C LYS A 353 12.03 0.08 -9.82
N LEU A 354 12.61 0.44 -10.97
CA LEU A 354 12.16 1.56 -11.79
C LEU A 354 10.77 1.28 -12.37
N MET A 355 10.52 0.06 -12.87
CA MET A 355 9.19 -0.36 -13.32
C MET A 355 8.16 -0.29 -12.19
N GLN A 356 8.54 -0.66 -10.96
CA GLN A 356 7.68 -0.54 -9.79
C GLN A 356 7.30 0.92 -9.52
N LEU A 357 8.27 1.85 -9.55
CA LEU A 357 7.99 3.28 -9.37
C LEU A 357 7.07 3.82 -10.47
N CYS A 358 7.31 3.48 -11.74
CA CYS A 358 6.43 3.83 -12.86
C CYS A 358 5.02 3.25 -12.70
N SER A 359 4.90 2.02 -12.20
CA SER A 359 3.62 1.37 -11.92
C SER A 359 2.86 2.11 -10.82
N LEU A 360 3.52 2.52 -9.73
CA LEU A 360 2.91 3.31 -8.65
C LEU A 360 2.42 4.69 -9.12
N GLU A 361 3.12 5.30 -10.09
CA GLU A 361 2.72 6.57 -10.67
C GLU A 361 1.39 6.47 -11.42
N ILE A 362 1.14 5.35 -12.12
CA ILE A 362 -0.01 5.19 -13.02
C ILE A 362 -1.16 4.43 -12.34
N THR A 363 -0.86 3.46 -11.49
CA THR A 363 -1.83 2.55 -10.89
C THR A 363 -2.62 3.26 -9.79
N ARG A 364 -3.94 3.13 -9.83
CA ARG A 364 -4.86 3.50 -8.76
C ARG A 364 -5.19 2.28 -7.89
N ARG A 365 -5.51 1.15 -8.51
CA ARG A 365 -5.86 -0.11 -7.83
C ARG A 365 -5.31 -1.31 -8.59
N ASN A 366 -4.86 -2.32 -7.87
CA ASN A 366 -4.44 -3.63 -8.39
C ASN A 366 -4.67 -4.71 -7.32
N LEU A 367 -4.59 -5.99 -7.70
CA LEU A 367 -4.77 -7.10 -6.76
C LEU A 367 -3.61 -7.25 -5.76
N ARG A 368 -2.42 -6.74 -6.08
CA ARG A 368 -1.25 -6.79 -5.18
C ARG A 368 -1.49 -6.03 -3.87
N TYR A 369 -1.97 -4.79 -3.95
CA TYR A 369 -2.20 -3.95 -2.75
C TYR A 369 -3.65 -3.93 -2.27
N HIS A 370 -4.59 -4.51 -3.06
CA HIS A 370 -6.02 -4.49 -2.76
C HIS A 370 -6.63 -5.89 -2.93
N SER A 371 -6.07 -6.89 -2.26
CA SER A 371 -6.51 -8.29 -2.33
C SER A 371 -7.96 -8.49 -1.85
N HIS A 372 -8.45 -7.62 -0.96
CA HIS A 372 -9.82 -7.64 -0.41
C HIS A 372 -10.81 -6.76 -1.18
N ILE A 373 -10.49 -6.35 -2.40
CA ILE A 373 -11.42 -5.54 -3.20
C ILE A 373 -12.57 -6.41 -3.73
N ASP A 374 -13.78 -6.19 -3.21
CA ASP A 374 -14.95 -6.97 -3.62
C ASP A 374 -15.80 -6.28 -4.71
N ASN A 375 -15.80 -4.93 -4.71
CA ASN A 375 -16.63 -4.13 -5.61
C ASN A 375 -15.79 -3.32 -6.60
N VAL A 376 -15.36 -3.96 -7.69
CA VAL A 376 -14.72 -3.26 -8.81
C VAL A 376 -15.78 -2.85 -9.82
N SER A 377 -16.10 -1.56 -9.85
CA SER A 377 -16.96 -0.93 -10.87
C SER A 377 -16.20 -0.76 -12.20
N LEU A 378 -16.82 -1.11 -13.32
CA LEU A 378 -16.32 -0.78 -14.66
C LEU A 378 -16.50 0.72 -14.95
N LYS A 379 -15.39 1.43 -15.13
CA LYS A 379 -15.38 2.88 -15.39
C LYS A 379 -14.10 3.30 -16.10
N GLN A 380 -13.97 4.59 -16.40
CA GLN A 380 -12.75 5.14 -17.00
C GLN A 380 -11.50 4.68 -16.21
N GLY A 381 -10.50 4.15 -16.93
CA GLY A 381 -9.26 3.68 -16.31
C GLY A 381 -9.24 2.21 -15.91
N THR A 382 -10.37 1.50 -15.94
CA THR A 382 -10.39 0.04 -15.73
C THR A 382 -9.64 -0.69 -16.84
N LEU A 383 -8.72 -1.58 -16.47
CA LEU A 383 -7.97 -2.45 -17.38
C LEU A 383 -8.45 -3.90 -17.28
N LEU A 384 -8.77 -4.47 -18.44
CA LEU A 384 -9.23 -5.85 -18.58
C LEU A 384 -8.32 -6.65 -19.52
N LEU A 385 -8.11 -7.93 -19.24
CA LEU A 385 -7.29 -8.86 -20.02
C LEU A 385 -8.15 -10.03 -20.49
N ASP A 386 -8.06 -10.41 -21.77
CA ASP A 386 -8.67 -11.64 -22.27
C ASP A 386 -7.69 -12.82 -22.34
N ALA A 387 -8.22 -14.00 -22.63
CA ALA A 387 -7.44 -15.24 -22.77
C ALA A 387 -6.42 -15.24 -23.93
N TYR A 388 -6.47 -14.23 -24.82
CA TYR A 388 -5.56 -14.07 -25.96
C TYR A 388 -4.50 -12.98 -25.73
N ASN A 389 -4.31 -12.55 -24.48
CA ASN A 389 -3.37 -11.49 -24.09
C ASN A 389 -3.65 -10.11 -24.69
N PHE A 390 -4.91 -9.86 -25.08
CA PHE A 390 -5.34 -8.51 -25.41
C PHE A 390 -5.80 -7.77 -24.16
N VAL A 391 -5.37 -6.52 -24.07
CA VAL A 391 -5.69 -5.63 -22.95
C VAL A 391 -6.71 -4.59 -23.42
N TYR A 392 -7.70 -4.30 -22.59
CA TYR A 392 -8.77 -3.35 -22.87
C TYR A 392 -8.81 -2.30 -21.78
N LEU A 393 -8.49 -1.06 -22.16
CA LEU A 393 -8.62 0.10 -21.27
C LEU A 393 -9.97 0.76 -21.49
N CYS A 394 -10.80 0.81 -20.45
CA CYS A 394 -12.06 1.54 -20.50
C CYS A 394 -11.78 3.05 -20.62
N ILE A 395 -12.29 3.67 -21.68
CA ILE A 395 -12.14 5.11 -21.97
C ILE A 395 -13.45 5.90 -21.80
N GLN A 396 -14.52 5.22 -21.39
CA GLN A 396 -15.82 5.83 -21.11
C GLN A 396 -15.70 6.86 -19.98
N PRO A 397 -16.22 8.09 -20.13
CA PRO A 397 -16.26 9.06 -19.05
C PRO A 397 -16.92 8.50 -17.78
N LEU A 398 -16.47 8.99 -16.62
CA LEU A 398 -17.00 8.55 -15.32
C LEU A 398 -18.51 8.78 -15.19
N CYS A 399 -19.00 9.93 -15.66
CA CYS A 399 -20.42 10.29 -15.63
C CYS A 399 -21.32 9.38 -16.48
N ASP A 400 -20.74 8.69 -17.47
CA ASP A 400 -21.39 7.77 -18.39
C ASP A 400 -21.19 6.30 -17.97
N SER A 401 -20.47 6.06 -16.88
CA SER A 401 -20.22 4.73 -16.30
C SER A 401 -21.09 4.46 -15.06
N VAL A 402 -21.86 5.46 -14.65
CA VAL A 402 -22.82 5.44 -13.54
C VAL A 402 -24.20 5.73 -14.10
N ARG A 403 -25.24 5.56 -13.28
CA ARG A 403 -26.62 5.81 -13.71
C ARG A 403 -27.13 4.90 -14.82
N LEU A 404 -26.60 3.68 -14.86
CA LEU A 404 -26.89 2.71 -15.90
C LEU A 404 -28.21 1.97 -15.61
N HIS A 405 -28.88 1.58 -16.69
CA HIS A 405 -30.10 0.77 -16.69
C HIS A 405 -29.81 -0.60 -17.31
N GLU A 406 -30.83 -1.42 -17.61
CA GLU A 406 -30.74 -2.81 -18.08
C GLU A 406 -29.50 -3.22 -18.91
N LYS A 407 -29.11 -2.41 -19.91
CA LYS A 407 -27.94 -2.66 -20.77
C LYS A 407 -27.12 -1.39 -20.94
N ALA A 408 -25.79 -1.51 -20.87
CA ALA A 408 -24.86 -0.42 -21.13
C ALA A 408 -23.74 -0.87 -22.08
N ASP A 409 -23.43 -0.03 -23.06
CA ASP A 409 -22.28 -0.21 -23.94
C ASP A 409 -21.10 0.61 -23.40
N PHE A 410 -19.92 -0.02 -23.34
CA PHE A 410 -18.69 0.59 -22.86
C PHE A 410 -17.64 0.63 -23.96
N LEU A 411 -17.01 1.79 -24.13
CA LEU A 411 -15.89 1.98 -25.06
C LEU A 411 -14.56 1.60 -24.41
N PHE A 412 -13.79 0.79 -25.12
CA PHE A 412 -12.45 0.38 -24.73
C PHE A 412 -11.43 0.68 -25.81
N LEU A 413 -10.22 1.04 -25.39
CA LEU A 413 -9.06 1.00 -26.25
C LEU A 413 -8.38 -0.36 -26.14
N LYS A 414 -8.23 -1.05 -27.27
CA LYS A 414 -7.54 -2.35 -27.37
C LYS A 414 -6.02 -2.15 -27.48
N GLY A 415 -5.29 -2.83 -26.61
CA GLY A 415 -3.84 -2.96 -26.58
C GLY A 415 -3.38 -4.42 -26.48
N THR A 416 -2.08 -4.61 -26.31
CA THR A 416 -1.43 -5.93 -26.23
C THR A 416 -0.36 -5.94 -25.15
N LEU A 417 -0.05 -7.12 -24.60
CA LEU A 417 1.18 -7.29 -23.84
C LEU A 417 2.39 -7.29 -24.78
N ASP A 418 3.43 -6.52 -24.46
CA ASP A 418 4.66 -6.39 -25.26
C ASP A 418 5.86 -6.10 -24.34
N ASP A 419 6.83 -7.01 -24.29
CA ASP A 419 8.02 -6.89 -23.45
C ASP A 419 9.01 -5.82 -23.89
N ASN A 420 8.97 -5.41 -25.16
CA ASN A 420 9.99 -4.56 -25.79
C ASN A 420 9.49 -3.13 -26.05
N ASN A 421 8.19 -2.97 -26.32
CA ASN A 421 7.62 -1.71 -26.76
C ASN A 421 6.29 -1.41 -26.05
N TYR A 422 6.35 -1.15 -24.75
CA TYR A 422 5.22 -0.79 -23.91
C TYR A 422 5.22 0.69 -23.52
N ASN A 423 4.07 1.19 -23.08
CA ASN A 423 3.89 2.56 -22.57
C ASN A 423 3.03 2.62 -21.29
N LEU A 424 2.55 1.46 -20.81
CA LEU A 424 1.86 1.30 -19.54
C LEU A 424 2.45 0.09 -18.81
N LEU A 425 2.60 0.23 -17.50
CA LEU A 425 3.08 -0.81 -16.61
C LEU A 425 2.07 -0.94 -15.47
N ILE A 426 1.61 -2.17 -15.24
CA ILE A 426 0.77 -2.50 -14.09
C ILE A 426 1.40 -3.71 -13.41
N GLU A 427 1.52 -3.63 -12.10
CA GLU A 427 2.05 -4.71 -11.28
C GLU A 427 0.98 -5.78 -11.05
N ASP A 428 1.37 -7.04 -11.23
CA ASP A 428 0.50 -8.20 -11.01
C ASP A 428 0.48 -8.66 -9.53
N GLU A 429 -0.36 -9.65 -9.22
CA GLU A 429 -0.50 -10.23 -7.88
C GLU A 429 0.77 -10.89 -7.31
N HIS A 430 1.76 -11.21 -8.15
CA HIS A 430 3.00 -11.89 -7.78
C HIS A 430 4.22 -10.95 -7.74
N GLY A 431 4.03 -9.69 -8.15
CA GLY A 431 5.08 -8.67 -8.17
C GLY A 431 5.90 -8.62 -9.45
N ASP A 432 5.40 -9.22 -10.52
CA ASP A 432 5.86 -8.96 -11.89
C ASP A 432 4.97 -7.90 -12.55
N PHE A 433 5.16 -7.66 -13.85
CA PHE A 433 4.54 -6.53 -14.54
C PHE A 433 3.83 -6.94 -15.82
N TYR A 434 2.57 -6.52 -15.95
CA TYR A 434 1.90 -6.39 -17.23
C TYR A 434 2.52 -5.19 -17.98
N LYS A 435 3.39 -5.50 -18.95
CA LYS A 435 3.95 -4.52 -19.89
C LYS A 435 3.01 -4.32 -21.07
N ILE A 436 2.25 -3.25 -21.03
CA ILE A 436 1.12 -3.03 -21.93
C ILE A 436 1.51 -2.00 -22.99
N LYS A 437 1.38 -2.39 -24.26
CA LYS A 437 1.35 -1.47 -25.38
C LYS A 437 -0.07 -1.02 -25.62
N MET A 438 -0.36 0.23 -25.30
CA MET A 438 -1.65 0.87 -25.49
C MET A 438 -1.56 1.89 -26.65
N PRO A 439 -1.91 1.48 -27.87
CA PRO A 439 -1.86 2.36 -29.05
C PRO A 439 -3.03 3.35 -29.05
N ALA A 440 -2.75 4.65 -28.95
CA ALA A 440 -3.76 5.71 -29.05
C ALA A 440 -4.26 5.90 -30.51
N LYS A 441 -4.93 4.89 -31.08
CA LYS A 441 -5.46 4.92 -32.44
C LYS A 441 -6.96 4.58 -32.45
N ALA A 442 -7.73 5.35 -33.20
CA ALA A 442 -9.16 5.14 -33.39
C ALA A 442 -9.54 3.72 -33.84
N SER A 443 -8.71 3.12 -34.71
CA SER A 443 -8.91 1.76 -35.22
C SER A 443 -8.91 0.67 -34.15
N ASN A 444 -8.43 0.99 -32.95
CA ASN A 444 -8.34 0.06 -31.83
C ASN A 444 -9.44 0.31 -30.79
N ILE A 445 -10.36 1.26 -31.03
CA ILE A 445 -11.54 1.43 -30.20
C ILE A 445 -12.49 0.27 -30.48
N ILE A 446 -12.95 -0.38 -29.43
CA ILE A 446 -13.97 -1.42 -29.49
C ILE A 446 -15.05 -1.14 -28.45
N SER A 447 -16.23 -1.71 -28.67
CA SER A 447 -17.34 -1.63 -27.72
C SER A 447 -17.66 -3.01 -27.15
N PHE A 448 -17.92 -3.07 -25.86
CA PHE A 448 -18.51 -4.24 -25.20
C PHE A 448 -19.82 -3.83 -24.52
N SER A 449 -20.86 -4.64 -24.74
CA SER A 449 -22.13 -4.49 -24.03
C SER A 449 -22.12 -5.29 -22.74
N PHE A 450 -22.63 -4.72 -21.65
CA PHE A 450 -22.82 -5.40 -20.37
C PHE A 450 -24.27 -5.27 -19.90
N GLY A 451 -24.74 -6.30 -19.19
CA GLY A 451 -26.01 -6.25 -18.47
C GLY A 451 -25.79 -5.60 -17.10
N VAL A 452 -26.68 -4.69 -16.72
CA VAL A 452 -26.63 -4.01 -15.43
C VAL A 452 -27.50 -4.75 -14.43
N GLU A 453 -26.93 -5.08 -13.27
CA GLU A 453 -27.69 -5.68 -12.19
C GLU A 453 -28.66 -4.64 -11.58
N ASN A 454 -29.91 -5.06 -11.35
CA ASN A 454 -30.97 -4.18 -10.87
C ASN A 454 -30.57 -3.50 -9.55
N GLY A 455 -30.69 -2.18 -9.51
CA GLY A 455 -30.42 -1.38 -8.30
C GLY A 455 -28.99 -0.86 -8.17
N ASN A 456 -28.01 -1.43 -8.88
CA ASN A 456 -26.62 -0.98 -8.80
C ASN A 456 -26.35 0.21 -9.73
N GLY A 457 -26.93 0.21 -10.94
CA GLY A 457 -26.66 1.16 -12.04
C GLY A 457 -25.20 1.53 -12.27
N VAL A 458 -24.33 0.61 -11.91
CA VAL A 458 -22.94 0.47 -12.31
C VAL A 458 -22.74 -1.00 -12.70
N ILE A 459 -21.72 -1.27 -13.52
CA ILE A 459 -21.31 -2.65 -13.81
C ILE A 459 -20.25 -3.07 -12.80
N ILE A 460 -20.53 -4.09 -11.99
CA ILE A 460 -19.61 -4.61 -10.97
C ILE A 460 -19.00 -5.93 -11.46
N GLY A 461 -17.69 -6.07 -11.30
CA GLY A 461 -16.97 -7.30 -11.64
C GLY A 461 -17.30 -8.43 -10.65
N LYS A 462 -17.39 -9.66 -11.15
CA LYS A 462 -17.67 -10.84 -10.32
C LYS A 462 -16.36 -11.46 -9.83
N ARG A 463 -16.22 -11.61 -8.51
CA ARG A 463 -15.12 -12.35 -7.89
C ARG A 463 -15.32 -13.84 -8.13
N ASN A 464 -14.30 -14.52 -8.64
CA ASN A 464 -14.31 -15.95 -8.90
C ASN A 464 -13.29 -16.61 -7.99
N ASN A 465 -13.78 -17.45 -7.07
CA ASN A 465 -12.95 -18.19 -6.12
C ASN A 465 -12.73 -19.60 -6.70
N LEU A 466 -11.72 -19.74 -7.56
CA LEU A 466 -11.24 -21.05 -7.99
C LEU A 466 -9.99 -21.41 -7.18
N VAL A 467 -9.79 -22.71 -6.93
CA VAL A 467 -8.66 -23.22 -6.13
C VAL A 467 -7.35 -22.60 -6.64
N ASN A 468 -6.72 -21.78 -5.79
CA ASN A 468 -5.46 -21.05 -5.98
C ASN A 468 -5.43 -19.82 -6.91
N THR A 469 -6.55 -19.30 -7.42
CA THR A 469 -6.56 -17.98 -8.09
C THR A 469 -7.86 -17.21 -7.83
N ASP A 470 -7.79 -16.23 -6.92
CA ASP A 470 -8.83 -15.21 -6.79
C ASP A 470 -8.67 -14.20 -7.93
N TYR A 471 -9.71 -14.04 -8.74
CA TYR A 471 -9.73 -12.98 -9.76
C TYR A 471 -11.12 -12.39 -9.94
N ILE A 472 -11.13 -11.13 -10.36
CA ILE A 472 -12.35 -10.41 -10.69
C ILE A 472 -12.52 -10.46 -12.21
N SER A 473 -13.72 -10.76 -12.68
CA SER A 473 -14.00 -10.79 -14.11
C SER A 473 -15.27 -10.06 -14.51
N PHE A 474 -15.26 -9.61 -15.75
CA PHE A 474 -16.40 -9.00 -16.43
C PHE A 474 -16.76 -9.89 -17.62
N VAL A 475 -18.05 -10.14 -17.80
CA VAL A 475 -18.57 -10.97 -18.89
C VAL A 475 -19.47 -10.10 -19.77
N PRO A 476 -18.99 -9.66 -20.94
CA PRO A 476 -19.82 -8.97 -21.91
C PRO A 476 -20.98 -9.86 -22.38
N LEU A 477 -22.09 -9.22 -22.76
CA LEU A 477 -23.21 -9.86 -23.43
C LEU A 477 -22.75 -10.39 -24.81
N LEU A 478 -23.20 -11.59 -25.16
CA LEU A 478 -22.90 -12.21 -26.45
C LEU A 478 -23.54 -11.40 -27.58
N VAL A 479 -22.72 -11.00 -28.56
CA VAL A 479 -23.18 -10.27 -29.76
C VAL A 479 -23.65 -11.25 -30.85
N GLU A 480 -23.12 -12.48 -30.89
CA GLU A 480 -23.48 -13.52 -31.86
C GLU A 480 -23.51 -14.92 -31.22
N ARG A 481 -24.16 -15.90 -31.89
CA ARG A 481 -24.28 -17.31 -31.47
C ARG A 481 -22.96 -18.10 -31.54
N THR A 482 -21.85 -17.52 -31.11
CA THR A 482 -20.59 -18.25 -30.95
C THR A 482 -20.49 -18.81 -29.54
N SER A 483 -20.13 -20.09 -29.50
CA SER A 483 -20.13 -20.95 -28.32
C SER A 483 -18.96 -20.60 -27.40
N THR A 484 -19.15 -19.60 -26.54
CA THR A 484 -18.61 -19.40 -25.18
C THR A 484 -18.58 -17.90 -24.87
N PRO A 485 -19.09 -17.46 -23.71
CA PRO A 485 -19.00 -16.06 -23.31
C PRO A 485 -17.54 -15.64 -23.14
N LYS A 486 -17.19 -14.46 -23.66
CA LYS A 486 -15.86 -13.89 -23.48
C LYS A 486 -15.70 -13.49 -22.00
N VAL A 487 -14.68 -14.00 -21.34
CA VAL A 487 -14.36 -13.62 -19.96
C VAL A 487 -13.19 -12.63 -19.99
N LEU A 488 -13.38 -11.48 -19.34
CA LEU A 488 -12.39 -10.42 -19.25
C LEU A 488 -11.89 -10.32 -17.79
N LYS A 489 -10.65 -10.73 -17.52
CA LYS A 489 -10.01 -10.64 -16.19
C LYS A 489 -9.66 -9.19 -15.89
N TRP A 490 -10.03 -8.68 -14.73
CA TRP A 490 -9.55 -7.39 -14.25
C TRP A 490 -8.08 -7.50 -13.82
N ILE A 491 -7.22 -6.64 -14.35
CA ILE A 491 -5.79 -6.61 -14.03
C ILE A 491 -5.37 -5.35 -13.27
N GLY A 492 -6.26 -4.34 -13.18
CA GLY A 492 -6.00 -3.11 -12.45
C GLY A 492 -6.85 -1.94 -12.91
N GLU A 493 -6.66 -0.80 -12.25
CA GLU A 493 -7.23 0.48 -12.63
C GLU A 493 -6.13 1.53 -12.61
N ILE A 494 -6.06 2.34 -13.67
CA ILE A 494 -5.14 3.48 -13.75
C ILE A 494 -5.78 4.74 -13.19
N LYS A 495 -4.96 5.69 -12.71
CA LYS A 495 -5.41 6.99 -12.22
C LYS A 495 -6.17 7.74 -13.31
N THR A 496 -7.22 8.45 -12.89
CA THR A 496 -8.14 9.18 -13.79
C THR A 496 -7.41 10.17 -14.70
N THR A 497 -6.38 10.85 -14.18
CA THR A 497 -5.56 11.79 -14.97
C THR A 497 -4.83 11.10 -16.13
N TYR A 498 -4.32 9.88 -15.93
CA TYR A 498 -3.68 9.09 -16.98
C TYR A 498 -4.71 8.54 -17.98
N ALA A 499 -5.84 8.04 -17.51
CA ALA A 499 -6.91 7.57 -18.38
C ALA A 499 -7.44 8.70 -19.28
N GLN A 500 -7.63 9.89 -18.71
CA GLN A 500 -8.08 11.07 -19.44
C GLN A 500 -7.03 11.54 -20.45
N LYS A 501 -5.75 11.51 -20.10
CA LYS A 501 -4.65 11.82 -21.05
C LYS A 501 -4.71 10.91 -22.27
N ILE A 502 -4.82 9.59 -22.08
CA ILE A 502 -4.92 8.62 -23.17
C ILE A 502 -6.16 8.88 -24.02
N THR A 503 -7.30 9.16 -23.38
CA THR A 503 -8.55 9.51 -24.07
C THR A 503 -8.38 10.74 -24.96
N THR A 504 -7.74 11.80 -24.45
CA THR A 504 -7.43 13.02 -25.22
C THR A 504 -6.50 12.73 -26.40
N ASP A 505 -5.48 11.88 -26.25
CA ASP A 505 -4.58 11.51 -27.35
C ASP A 505 -5.35 10.81 -28.49
N ILE A 506 -6.33 9.96 -28.15
CA ILE A 506 -7.20 9.29 -29.13
C ILE A 506 -8.08 10.32 -29.85
N VAL A 507 -8.75 11.21 -29.09
CA VAL A 507 -9.63 12.24 -29.66
C VAL A 507 -8.85 13.17 -30.57
N SER A 508 -7.65 13.60 -30.17
CA SER A 508 -6.74 14.41 -30.99
C SER A 508 -6.40 13.71 -32.31
N ASN A 509 -6.17 12.40 -32.29
CA ASN A 509 -5.90 11.61 -33.50
C ASN A 509 -7.13 11.43 -34.39
N LEU A 510 -8.33 11.33 -33.80
CA LEU A 510 -9.62 11.28 -34.51
C LEU A 510 -9.97 12.62 -35.16
N SER A 511 -9.70 13.72 -34.48
CA SER A 511 -10.06 15.07 -34.94
C SER A 511 -9.12 15.63 -36.00
N ARG A 512 -8.07 14.90 -36.40
CA ARG A 512 -7.14 15.34 -37.44
C ARG A 512 -7.89 15.54 -38.75
N ILE A 513 -7.80 16.75 -39.31
CA ILE A 513 -8.36 17.05 -40.62
C ILE A 513 -7.46 16.40 -41.67
N GLY A 514 -8.02 15.47 -42.44
CA GLY A 514 -7.35 14.89 -43.60
C GLY A 514 -7.27 15.91 -44.73
N LEU A 515 -6.23 16.75 -44.72
CA LEU A 515 -5.91 17.64 -45.83
C LEU A 515 -4.94 16.91 -46.76
N ASP A 516 -5.36 16.65 -48.00
CA ASP A 516 -4.49 16.11 -49.05
C ASP A 516 -3.65 17.26 -49.63
N GLN A 517 -2.69 17.75 -48.83
CA GLN A 517 -1.75 18.78 -49.28
C GLN A 517 -0.71 18.15 -50.19
N HIS A 518 -0.25 18.87 -51.22
CA HIS A 518 0.81 18.42 -52.10
C HIS A 518 2.01 17.88 -51.29
N GLU A 519 2.38 16.62 -51.54
CA GLU A 519 3.41 15.89 -50.79
C GLU A 519 4.76 16.64 -50.76
N TRP A 520 5.06 17.42 -51.81
CA TRP A 520 6.22 18.30 -51.88
C TRP A 520 6.24 19.38 -50.78
N LEU A 521 5.10 20.02 -50.48
CA LEU A 521 4.97 21.03 -49.43
C LEU A 521 5.02 20.40 -48.03
N ARG A 522 4.39 19.23 -47.86
CA ARG A 522 4.41 18.47 -46.60
C ARG A 522 5.84 18.10 -46.19
N THR A 523 6.66 17.67 -47.16
CA THR A 523 8.05 17.26 -46.92
C THR A 523 8.93 18.45 -46.52
N LYS A 524 8.69 19.64 -47.09
CA LYS A 524 9.43 20.87 -46.73
C LYS A 524 9.01 21.50 -45.39
N SER A 525 7.79 21.26 -44.93
CA SER A 525 7.25 21.86 -43.69
C SER A 525 7.75 21.24 -42.38
N LYS A 526 8.48 20.10 -42.43
CA LYS A 526 8.96 19.38 -41.24
C LYS A 526 10.26 19.91 -40.62
N ASP A 527 10.89 20.92 -41.25
CA ASP A 527 12.16 21.52 -40.81
C ASP A 527 11.99 22.93 -40.20
N ILE A 528 10.81 23.25 -39.68
CA ILE A 528 10.52 24.46 -38.86
C ILE A 528 10.06 23.98 -37.49
#